data_AF-A0A6L8MSH7-F1
#
_entry.id   AF-A0A6L8MSH7-F1
#
_cell.length_a   1.000
_cell.length_b   1.000
_cell.length_c   1.000
_cell.angle_alpha   90.00
_cell.angle_beta   90.00
_cell.angle_gamma   90.00
#
_symmetry.space_group_name_H-M   'P 1'
#
loop_
_entity.id
_entity.type
_entity.pdbx_description
1 polymer ?
#
loop_
_entity_poly.entity_id
_entity_poly.type
_entity_poly.pdbx_seq_one_letter_code
_entity_poly.pdbx_strand_id
1 'polypeptide(L)'
;MTLGRSKNDDDVGANALYQRPVMGDRDAGLHRRFIAFAVAIGQIYFGIAAYDFHHYVPRFLLAAWCSLSDNRLSSYYWAFHRLKHGRYSANAVAKLFQLYSLKTSADANWIERDFFTPQVDTPGADAYQAIMKLGIDRLTGAQVDAWTRFLVSLMVRGPDMVDLTRARGGEVLRASLAERPDE
;
A
#
# COMPACT_ATOMS: atom_id res chain seq x y z
N MET A 1 12.14 -57.83 7.64
CA MET A 1 13.24 -57.94 6.65
C MET A 1 13.22 -56.67 5.81
N THR A 2 14.39 -56.09 5.66
CA THR A 2 14.70 -54.69 5.37
C THR A 2 14.76 -54.38 3.86
N LEU A 3 14.83 -53.07 3.54
CA LEU A 3 15.31 -52.38 2.32
C LEU A 3 14.16 -51.83 1.44
N GLY A 4 14.05 -50.54 1.10
CA GLY A 4 15.00 -49.42 1.15
C GLY A 4 15.66 -49.19 -0.21
N ARG A 5 15.23 -48.15 -0.96
CA ARG A 5 15.94 -47.43 -2.07
C ARG A 5 14.94 -46.51 -2.81
N SER A 6 15.29 -45.36 -3.38
CA SER A 6 16.48 -44.49 -3.29
C SER A 6 16.08 -43.08 -3.80
N LYS A 7 16.77 -42.05 -3.30
CA LYS A 7 16.96 -40.76 -3.98
C LYS A 7 17.98 -40.93 -5.12
N ASN A 8 17.88 -40.07 -6.13
CA ASN A 8 18.91 -39.44 -6.98
C ASN A 8 18.12 -38.41 -7.83
N ASP A 9 18.29 -37.10 -7.73
CA ASP A 9 19.47 -36.25 -8.04
C ASP A 9 20.12 -36.64 -9.37
N ASP A 10 19.78 -35.88 -10.42
CA ASP A 10 20.65 -35.64 -11.58
C ASP A 10 20.48 -34.19 -12.04
N ASP A 11 21.59 -33.46 -11.87
CA ASP A 11 21.87 -32.12 -12.32
C ASP A 11 22.62 -32.25 -13.66
N VAL A 12 22.15 -31.61 -14.74
CA VAL A 12 22.86 -31.54 -16.02
C VAL A 12 22.81 -30.11 -16.59
N GLY A 13 23.90 -29.39 -16.31
CA GLY A 13 24.72 -28.60 -17.24
C GLY A 13 24.09 -27.90 -18.47
N ALA A 14 24.14 -26.57 -18.38
CA ALA A 14 24.74 -25.60 -19.32
C ALA A 14 24.16 -25.32 -20.73
N ASN A 15 23.98 -24.00 -20.94
CA ASN A 15 24.15 -23.22 -22.18
C ASN A 15 23.16 -23.41 -23.34
N ALA A 16 22.24 -22.46 -23.44
CA ALA A 16 21.83 -21.90 -24.73
C ALA A 16 21.60 -20.38 -24.61
N LEU A 17 22.46 -19.64 -25.29
CA LEU A 17 22.36 -18.25 -25.69
C LEU A 17 20.91 -17.83 -25.97
N TYR A 18 20.42 -16.83 -25.25
CA TYR A 18 19.29 -16.02 -25.72
C TYR A 18 19.76 -14.58 -25.92
N GLN A 19 19.92 -14.24 -27.19
CA GLN A 19 20.15 -12.89 -27.67
C GLN A 19 18.97 -12.00 -27.27
N ARG A 20 19.28 -10.83 -26.72
CA ARG A 20 18.32 -9.76 -26.41
C ARG A 20 17.66 -9.25 -27.70
N PRO A 21 16.36 -8.93 -27.70
CA PRO A 21 15.85 -7.89 -28.58
C PRO A 21 16.34 -6.54 -28.04
N VAL A 22 17.01 -5.78 -28.90
CA VAL A 22 17.32 -4.36 -28.71
C VAL A 22 16.00 -3.60 -28.76
N MET A 23 15.39 -3.33 -27.60
CA MET A 23 14.39 -2.26 -27.50
C MET A 23 15.12 -0.94 -27.33
N GLY A 24 14.81 -0.04 -28.27
CA GLY A 24 15.44 1.25 -28.47
C GLY A 24 15.46 2.13 -27.23
N ASP A 25 16.58 2.81 -27.14
CA ASP A 25 16.89 3.94 -26.27
C ASP A 25 15.89 5.09 -26.51
N ARG A 26 14.78 5.07 -25.76
CA ARG A 26 13.82 6.17 -25.54
C ARG A 26 12.77 5.70 -24.52
N ASP A 27 13.14 5.72 -23.24
CA ASP A 27 12.27 5.91 -22.05
C ASP A 27 12.97 5.48 -20.74
N ALA A 28 14.19 5.97 -20.54
CA ALA A 28 15.01 5.74 -19.34
C ALA A 28 14.49 6.47 -18.07
N GLY A 29 13.22 6.90 -18.05
CA GLY A 29 12.60 7.66 -16.94
C GLY A 29 11.57 6.89 -16.11
N LEU A 30 11.09 5.72 -16.55
CA LEU A 30 9.90 5.08 -15.96
C LEU A 30 10.12 3.69 -15.35
N HIS A 31 11.38 3.30 -15.08
CA HIS A 31 11.74 1.93 -14.66
C HIS A 31 12.20 1.78 -13.20
N ARG A 32 11.94 2.77 -12.33
CA ARG A 32 12.21 2.64 -10.89
C ARG A 32 11.02 3.10 -10.07
N ARG A 33 10.19 2.13 -9.62
CA ARG A 33 9.46 2.07 -8.32
C ARG A 33 8.16 1.27 -8.48
N PHE A 34 8.27 -0.05 -8.51
CA PHE A 34 7.20 -0.93 -8.01
C PHE A 34 7.84 -1.98 -7.12
N ILE A 35 8.29 -1.52 -5.95
CA ILE A 35 8.62 -2.41 -4.83
C ILE A 35 7.89 -1.85 -3.61
N ALA A 36 6.57 -2.03 -3.57
CA ALA A 36 5.86 -2.05 -2.29
C ALA A 36 6.07 -3.44 -1.70
N PHE A 37 7.18 -3.59 -0.98
CA PHE A 37 7.51 -4.77 -0.20
C PHE A 37 6.50 -4.87 0.97
N ALA A 38 5.45 -5.66 0.79
CA ALA A 38 4.72 -6.27 1.90
C ALA A 38 5.01 -7.77 1.89
N VAL A 39 6.30 -8.12 1.93
CA VAL A 39 6.66 -9.47 2.36
C VAL A 39 6.29 -9.53 3.84
N ALA A 40 5.38 -10.44 4.15
CA ALA A 40 5.27 -11.04 5.47
C ALA A 40 6.64 -11.63 5.85
N ILE A 41 7.55 -10.79 6.33
CA ILE A 41 8.75 -11.22 7.03
C ILE A 41 8.35 -11.19 8.50
N GLY A 42 8.10 -12.39 9.03
CA GLY A 42 8.10 -12.59 10.46
C GLY A 42 9.40 -12.06 11.06
N GLN A 43 9.24 -11.26 12.11
CA GLN A 43 10.20 -11.11 13.20
C GLN A 43 11.67 -10.86 12.85
N ILE A 44 12.01 -9.70 12.29
CA ILE A 44 13.33 -9.09 12.55
C ILE A 44 13.17 -7.58 12.70
N TYR A 45 12.51 -7.12 13.77
CA TYR A 45 12.65 -5.74 14.24
C TYR A 45 12.41 -5.71 15.76
N PHE A 46 13.50 -5.73 16.54
CA PHE A 46 13.45 -5.27 17.92
C PHE A 46 13.08 -3.78 17.89
N GLY A 47 11.82 -3.44 18.20
CA GLY A 47 11.39 -2.05 18.45
C GLY A 47 10.40 -1.42 17.47
N ILE A 48 9.97 -2.09 16.39
CA ILE A 48 8.88 -1.56 15.53
C ILE A 48 7.53 -2.02 16.09
N ALA A 49 6.71 -1.06 16.51
CA ALA A 49 5.38 -1.36 17.00
C ALA A 49 4.39 -1.47 15.84
N ALA A 50 3.34 -2.26 16.02
CA ALA A 50 2.30 -2.44 14.99
C ALA A 50 1.61 -1.12 14.59
N TYR A 51 1.62 -0.11 15.47
CA TYR A 51 1.06 1.21 15.20
C TYR A 51 1.92 2.07 14.27
N ASP A 52 3.18 1.69 13.99
CA ASP A 52 4.03 2.45 13.07
C ASP A 52 3.72 2.19 11.59
N PHE A 53 2.79 1.26 11.31
CA PHE A 53 2.32 0.98 9.96
C PHE A 53 1.01 1.71 9.70
N HIS A 54 1.01 2.52 8.64
CA HIS A 54 -0.16 3.25 8.20
C HIS A 54 -0.81 2.57 7.00
N HIS A 55 -2.13 2.40 7.06
CA HIS A 55 -2.90 1.84 5.95
C HIS A 55 -3.16 2.91 4.88
N TYR A 56 -2.83 2.58 3.64
CA TYR A 56 -3.21 3.38 2.45
C TYR A 56 -4.47 2.87 1.76
N VAL A 57 -4.95 1.68 2.14
CA VAL A 57 -6.34 1.28 1.91
C VAL A 57 -6.95 0.97 3.27
N PRO A 58 -8.00 1.69 3.70
CA PRO A 58 -8.62 1.48 5.01
C PRO A 58 -9.11 0.06 5.23
N ARG A 59 -8.93 -0.40 6.46
CA ARG A 59 -9.26 -1.78 6.84
C ARG A 59 -10.72 -2.14 6.62
N PHE A 60 -11.65 -1.21 6.83
CA PHE A 60 -13.08 -1.50 6.64
C PHE A 60 -13.38 -1.85 5.18
N LEU A 61 -12.73 -1.17 4.23
CA LEU A 61 -12.89 -1.43 2.80
C LEU A 61 -12.23 -2.77 2.42
N LEU A 62 -11.02 -3.02 2.92
CA LEU A 62 -10.32 -4.30 2.69
C LEU A 62 -11.10 -5.50 3.25
N ALA A 63 -11.71 -5.34 4.44
CA ALA A 63 -12.51 -6.39 5.06
C ALA A 63 -13.72 -6.76 4.21
N ALA A 64 -14.31 -5.79 3.50
CA ALA A 64 -15.42 -6.07 2.59
C ALA A 64 -15.02 -6.90 1.36
N TRP A 65 -13.73 -6.99 1.04
CA TRP A 65 -13.20 -7.83 -0.05
C TRP A 65 -12.63 -9.16 0.42
N CYS A 66 -12.66 -9.43 1.73
CA CYS A 66 -12.28 -10.73 2.25
C CYS A 66 -13.28 -11.80 1.78
N SER A 67 -12.77 -12.97 1.41
CA SER A 67 -13.61 -14.14 1.14
C SER A 67 -14.31 -14.58 2.41
N LEU A 68 -15.58 -14.99 2.30
CA LEU A 68 -16.35 -15.51 3.42
C LEU A 68 -15.80 -16.84 3.97
N SER A 69 -15.07 -17.61 3.15
CA SER A 69 -14.58 -18.94 3.55
C SER A 69 -13.36 -18.91 4.47
N ASP A 70 -12.44 -17.95 4.27
CA ASP A 70 -11.17 -17.87 5.00
C ASP A 70 -10.91 -16.49 5.63
N ASN A 71 -11.82 -15.53 5.43
CA ASN A 71 -11.69 -14.14 5.86
C ASN A 71 -10.37 -13.47 5.42
N ARG A 72 -9.91 -13.80 4.20
CA ARG A 72 -8.69 -13.26 3.59
C ARG A 72 -8.93 -12.69 2.20
N LEU A 73 -8.00 -11.87 1.75
CA LEU A 73 -7.93 -11.34 0.39
C LEU A 73 -6.74 -11.96 -0.36
N SER A 74 -6.83 -11.99 -1.69
CA SER A 74 -5.72 -12.36 -2.56
C SER A 74 -4.87 -11.13 -2.81
N SER A 75 -3.57 -11.23 -2.56
CA SER A 75 -2.58 -10.21 -2.89
C SER A 75 -1.64 -10.74 -3.95
N TYR A 76 -1.29 -9.87 -4.90
CA TYR A 76 -0.35 -10.14 -5.96
C TYR A 76 0.77 -9.12 -5.90
N TYR A 77 2.02 -9.57 -6.00
CA TYR A 77 3.18 -8.68 -5.99
C TYR A 77 4.33 -9.29 -6.79
N TRP A 78 5.21 -8.45 -7.31
CA TRP A 78 6.40 -8.91 -8.02
C TRP A 78 7.57 -9.07 -7.04
N ALA A 79 8.22 -10.24 -7.05
CA ALA A 79 9.46 -10.48 -6.31
C ALA A 79 10.39 -11.38 -7.13
N PHE A 80 11.66 -10.99 -7.23
CA PHE A 80 12.68 -11.70 -8.01
C PHE A 80 12.20 -12.03 -9.44
N HIS A 81 11.63 -11.04 -10.13
CA HIS A 81 11.06 -11.14 -11.48
C HIS A 81 9.94 -12.18 -11.65
N ARG A 82 9.30 -12.60 -10.56
CA ARG A 82 8.17 -13.53 -10.57
C ARG A 82 6.96 -12.87 -9.91
N LEU A 83 5.79 -13.05 -10.51
CA LEU A 83 4.53 -12.71 -9.87
C LEU A 83 4.28 -13.70 -8.74
N LYS A 84 4.20 -13.19 -7.51
CA LYS A 84 3.84 -13.92 -6.31
C LYS A 84 2.37 -13.68 -6.02
N HIS A 85 1.72 -14.70 -5.46
CA HIS A 85 0.35 -14.66 -4.99
C HIS A 85 0.31 -15.18 -3.55
N GLY A 86 -0.52 -14.57 -2.71
CA GLY A 86 -0.75 -15.03 -1.35
C GLY A 86 -2.11 -14.60 -0.79
N ARG A 87 -2.53 -15.27 0.29
CA ARG A 87 -3.78 -15.00 1.00
C ARG A 87 -3.49 -14.32 2.33
N TYR A 88 -4.00 -13.11 2.51
CA TYR A 88 -3.67 -12.26 3.65
C TYR A 88 -4.93 -11.70 4.31
N SER A 89 -4.85 -11.42 5.61
CA SER A 89 -5.92 -10.68 6.28
C SER A 89 -5.88 -9.20 5.89
N ALA A 90 -7.02 -8.51 6.01
CA ALA A 90 -7.11 -7.07 5.80
C ALA A 90 -6.09 -6.27 6.63
N ASN A 91 -5.70 -6.77 7.80
CA ASN A 91 -4.72 -6.10 8.66
C ASN A 91 -3.25 -6.23 8.18
N ALA A 92 -2.97 -7.20 7.30
CA ALA A 92 -1.61 -7.54 6.89
C ALA A 92 -1.17 -6.84 5.58
N VAL A 93 -2.10 -6.24 4.84
CA VAL A 93 -1.85 -5.68 3.50
C VAL A 93 -2.13 -4.19 3.44
N ALA A 94 -1.77 -3.60 2.30
CA ALA A 94 -2.08 -2.21 1.94
C ALA A 94 -1.69 -1.19 3.01
N LYS A 95 -0.52 -1.40 3.61
CA LYS A 95 0.08 -0.55 4.63
C LYS A 95 1.58 -0.42 4.41
N LEU A 96 2.14 0.70 4.86
CA LEU A 96 3.58 0.95 4.85
C LEU A 96 4.01 1.58 6.17
N PHE A 97 5.24 1.28 6.57
CA PHE A 97 5.86 1.86 7.75
C PHE A 97 5.99 3.38 7.58
N GLN A 98 5.49 4.15 8.54
CA GLN A 98 5.60 5.61 8.63
C GLN A 98 5.15 6.36 7.35
N LEU A 99 4.15 5.82 6.64
CA LEU A 99 3.69 6.41 5.38
C LEU A 99 3.28 7.88 5.54
N TYR A 100 2.50 8.21 6.57
CA TYR A 100 2.03 9.58 6.83
C TYR A 100 2.89 10.35 7.85
N SER A 101 4.00 9.78 8.30
CA SER A 101 4.82 10.46 9.30
C SER A 101 5.49 11.69 8.71
N LEU A 102 5.48 12.77 9.47
CA LEU A 102 6.21 13.99 9.18
C LEU A 102 7.44 14.04 10.07
N LYS A 103 8.59 14.45 9.52
CA LYS A 103 9.85 14.54 10.29
C LYS A 103 9.76 15.48 11.50
N THR A 104 8.83 16.44 11.46
CA THR A 104 8.67 17.48 12.48
C THR A 104 7.56 17.17 13.50
N SER A 105 6.75 16.13 13.30
CA SER A 105 5.72 15.77 14.26
C SER A 105 6.27 14.83 15.33
N ALA A 106 6.06 15.16 16.61
CA ALA A 106 6.40 14.29 17.73
C ALA A 106 5.62 12.96 17.72
N ASP A 107 4.47 12.96 17.05
CA ASP A 107 3.61 11.79 16.91
C ASP A 107 3.50 11.40 15.45
N ALA A 108 4.04 10.24 15.08
CA ALA A 108 4.02 9.72 13.72
C ALA A 108 2.61 9.44 13.18
N ASN A 109 1.62 9.28 14.07
CA ASN A 109 0.28 8.78 13.75
C ASN A 109 -0.80 9.86 13.76
N TRP A 110 -0.44 11.13 14.00
CA TRP A 110 -1.41 12.22 14.14
C TRP A 110 -2.33 12.36 12.93
N ILE A 111 -1.82 12.18 11.70
CA ILE A 111 -2.63 12.26 10.48
C ILE A 111 -3.71 11.17 10.48
N GLU A 112 -3.37 9.94 10.87
CA GLU A 112 -4.34 8.86 10.90
C GLU A 112 -5.37 9.03 12.02
N ARG A 113 -4.90 9.39 13.22
CA ARG A 113 -5.76 9.56 14.41
C ARG A 113 -6.67 10.78 14.33
N ASP A 114 -6.12 11.93 13.96
CA ASP A 114 -6.80 13.23 14.15
C ASP A 114 -7.48 13.71 12.85
N PHE A 115 -7.08 13.18 11.70
CA PHE A 115 -7.65 13.55 10.41
C PHE A 115 -8.33 12.38 9.70
N PHE A 116 -7.58 11.37 9.23
CA PHE A 116 -8.17 10.32 8.40
C PHE A 116 -9.27 9.56 9.12
N THR A 117 -9.05 9.09 10.34
CA THR A 117 -10.06 8.32 11.09
C THR A 117 -11.36 9.12 11.28
N PRO A 118 -11.37 10.25 12.02
CA PRO A 118 -12.61 10.94 12.34
C PRO A 118 -13.25 11.69 11.16
N GLN A 119 -12.45 12.23 10.23
CA GLN A 119 -12.97 13.14 9.19
C GLN A 119 -13.23 12.46 7.84
N VAL A 120 -12.67 11.27 7.62
CA VAL A 120 -12.68 10.60 6.30
C VAL A 120 -13.13 9.15 6.41
N ASP A 121 -12.41 8.31 7.15
CA ASP A 121 -12.57 6.86 7.16
C ASP A 121 -13.83 6.44 7.94
N THR A 122 -14.12 7.02 9.11
CA THR A 122 -15.35 6.72 9.85
C THR A 122 -16.61 7.17 9.10
N PRO A 123 -16.72 8.44 8.63
CA PRO A 123 -17.88 8.85 7.83
C PRO A 123 -18.01 8.06 6.51
N GLY A 124 -16.88 7.75 5.86
CA GLY A 124 -16.86 6.93 4.65
C GLY A 124 -17.32 5.50 4.88
N ALA A 125 -16.94 4.90 6.02
CA ALA A 125 -17.41 3.58 6.43
C ALA A 125 -18.92 3.56 6.67
N ASP A 126 -19.46 4.57 7.35
CA ASP A 126 -20.90 4.69 7.59
C ASP A 126 -21.68 4.83 6.28
N ALA A 127 -21.18 5.67 5.36
CA ALA A 127 -21.76 5.81 4.03
C ALA A 127 -21.69 4.49 3.25
N TYR A 128 -20.56 3.77 3.29
CA TYR A 128 -20.40 2.46 2.67
C TYR A 128 -21.43 1.45 3.19
N GLN A 129 -21.62 1.38 4.52
CA GLN A 129 -22.63 0.49 5.10
C GLN A 129 -24.05 0.86 4.65
N ALA A 130 -24.35 2.15 4.51
CA ALA A 130 -25.63 2.59 3.96
C ALA A 130 -25.80 2.16 2.50
N ILE A 131 -24.77 2.26 1.66
CA ILE A 131 -24.80 1.75 0.27
C ILE A 131 -25.10 0.26 0.26
N MET A 132 -24.40 -0.53 1.08
CA MET A 132 -24.59 -1.99 1.12
C MET A 132 -25.98 -2.41 1.61
N LYS A 133 -26.58 -1.64 2.54
CA LYS A 133 -27.87 -1.97 3.15
C LYS A 133 -29.07 -1.43 2.36
N LEU A 134 -28.97 -0.21 1.83
CA LEU A 134 -30.10 0.55 1.29
C LEU A 134 -29.98 0.83 -0.20
N GLY A 135 -28.81 0.62 -0.80
CA GLY A 135 -28.49 1.04 -2.16
C GLY A 135 -28.07 2.52 -2.24
N ILE A 136 -27.42 2.88 -3.35
CA ILE A 136 -26.84 4.22 -3.56
C ILE A 136 -27.90 5.33 -3.66
N ASP A 137 -29.08 5.03 -4.23
CA ASP A 137 -30.17 6.01 -4.42
C ASP A 137 -30.82 6.45 -3.11
N ARG A 138 -30.48 5.81 -1.99
CA ARG A 138 -31.01 6.08 -0.65
C ARG A 138 -30.04 6.82 0.25
N LEU A 139 -28.87 7.23 -0.28
CA LEU A 139 -27.93 8.03 0.50
C LEU A 139 -28.46 9.43 0.77
N THR A 140 -28.20 9.92 1.98
CA THR A 140 -28.38 11.35 2.30
C THR A 140 -27.26 12.17 1.67
N GLY A 141 -27.46 13.49 1.52
CA GLY A 141 -26.41 14.39 1.03
C GLY A 141 -25.11 14.28 1.84
N ALA A 142 -25.21 14.20 3.17
CA ALA A 142 -24.06 14.04 4.05
C ALA A 142 -23.31 12.71 3.80
N GLN A 143 -24.02 11.63 3.49
CA GLN A 143 -23.39 10.34 3.16
C GLN A 143 -22.73 10.38 1.78
N VAL A 144 -23.33 11.06 0.80
CA VAL A 144 -22.71 11.29 -0.52
C VAL A 144 -21.42 12.08 -0.37
N ASP A 145 -21.43 13.16 0.42
CA ASP A 145 -20.25 13.98 0.68
C ASP A 145 -19.16 13.19 1.40
N ALA A 146 -19.52 12.42 2.43
CA ALA A 146 -18.60 11.56 3.17
C ALA A 146 -17.97 10.49 2.27
N TRP A 147 -18.80 9.82 1.46
CA TRP A 147 -18.32 8.80 0.52
C TRP A 147 -17.43 9.39 -0.56
N THR A 148 -17.78 10.57 -1.09
CA THR A 148 -16.98 11.27 -2.10
C THR A 148 -15.63 11.67 -1.52
N ARG A 149 -15.60 12.28 -0.33
CA ARG A 149 -14.36 12.63 0.37
C ARG A 149 -13.51 11.40 0.62
N PHE A 150 -14.12 10.30 1.04
CA PHE A 150 -13.44 9.02 1.20
C PHE A 150 -12.79 8.54 -0.11
N LEU A 151 -13.52 8.52 -1.23
CA LEU A 151 -12.99 8.10 -2.53
C LEU A 151 -11.83 8.99 -2.99
N VAL A 152 -11.96 10.31 -2.85
CA VAL A 152 -10.87 11.25 -3.17
C VAL A 152 -9.66 11.01 -2.26
N SER A 153 -9.87 10.69 -0.98
CA SER A 153 -8.77 10.35 -0.07
C SER A 153 -7.96 9.14 -0.53
N LEU A 154 -8.61 8.13 -1.14
CA LEU A 154 -7.92 6.94 -1.65
C LEU A 154 -6.94 7.28 -2.77
N MET A 155 -7.26 8.29 -3.57
CA MET A 155 -6.39 8.74 -4.67
C MET A 155 -5.10 9.38 -4.16
N VAL A 156 -5.14 10.09 -3.01
CA VAL A 156 -4.00 10.87 -2.51
C VAL A 156 -3.17 10.16 -1.44
N ARG A 157 -3.71 9.10 -0.83
CA ARG A 157 -3.06 8.39 0.28
C ARG A 157 -2.14 7.25 -0.16
N GLY A 158 -2.14 6.92 -1.46
CA GLY A 158 -1.26 5.90 -2.03
C GLY A 158 0.23 6.28 -1.92
N PRO A 159 1.15 5.30 -1.80
CA PRO A 159 2.57 5.57 -1.60
C PRO A 159 3.18 6.54 -2.62
N ASP A 160 2.86 6.37 -3.90
CA ASP A 160 3.38 7.21 -4.98
C ASP A 160 2.92 8.67 -4.86
N MET A 161 1.67 8.87 -4.45
CA MET A 161 1.09 10.21 -4.26
C MET A 161 1.62 10.89 -3.00
N VAL A 162 1.85 10.13 -1.93
CA VAL A 162 2.51 10.64 -0.73
C VAL A 162 3.96 11.04 -1.04
N ASP A 163 4.69 10.22 -1.78
CA ASP A 163 6.05 10.52 -2.23
C ASP A 163 6.10 11.78 -3.12
N LEU A 164 5.18 11.89 -4.08
CA LEU A 164 5.04 13.07 -4.93
C LEU A 164 4.74 14.33 -4.10
N THR A 165 3.82 14.22 -3.13
CA THR A 165 3.45 15.33 -2.25
C THR A 165 4.63 15.78 -1.40
N ARG A 166 5.42 14.85 -0.87
CA ARG A 166 6.66 15.16 -0.13
C ARG A 166 7.71 15.85 -1.00
N ALA A 167 7.90 15.38 -2.22
CA ALA A 167 8.84 15.98 -3.16
C ALA A 167 8.44 17.44 -3.50
N ARG A 168 7.18 17.65 -3.90
CA ARG A 168 6.64 18.98 -4.24
C ARG A 168 6.59 19.91 -3.03
N GLY A 169 6.22 19.42 -1.86
CA GLY A 169 6.21 20.23 -0.63
C GLY A 169 7.60 20.80 -0.30
N GLY A 170 8.65 20.01 -0.53
CA GLY A 170 10.03 20.50 -0.37
C GLY A 170 10.41 21.57 -1.39
N GLU A 171 9.93 21.48 -2.64
CA GLU A 171 10.17 22.49 -3.67
C GLU A 171 9.47 23.81 -3.33
N VAL A 172 8.18 23.74 -2.96
CA VAL A 172 7.38 24.91 -2.57
C VAL A 172 7.98 25.61 -1.35
N LEU A 173 8.39 24.85 -0.32
CA LEU A 173 9.02 25.43 0.87
C LEU A 173 10.34 26.14 0.53
N ARG A 174 11.18 25.53 -0.31
CA ARG A 174 12.45 26.16 -0.74
C ARG A 174 12.21 27.43 -1.55
N ALA A 175 11.24 27.41 -2.46
CA ALA A 175 10.86 28.59 -3.23
C ALA A 175 10.37 29.72 -2.30
N SER A 176 9.48 29.40 -1.37
CA SER A 176 8.95 30.38 -0.40
C SER A 176 10.04 30.99 0.50
N LEU A 177 11.04 30.21 0.92
CA LEU A 177 12.17 30.72 1.71
C LEU A 177 13.13 31.58 0.88
N ALA A 178 13.32 31.25 -0.40
CA ALA A 178 14.14 32.06 -1.30
C ALA A 178 13.51 33.42 -1.62
N GLU A 179 12.17 33.48 -1.65
CA GLU A 179 11.40 34.72 -1.83
C GLU A 179 11.38 35.60 -0.58
N ARG A 180 11.67 35.04 0.61
CA ARG A 180 11.71 35.74 1.90
C ARG A 180 12.95 35.34 2.72
N PRO A 181 14.14 35.83 2.35
CA PRO A 181 15.38 35.44 3.03
C PRO A 181 15.54 36.02 4.45
N ASP A 182 14.68 36.96 4.86
CA ASP A 182 14.83 37.79 6.07
C ASP A 182 13.84 37.46 7.20
N GLU A 183 13.00 36.42 7.04
CA GLU A 183 12.22 35.77 8.13
C GLU A 183 12.91 34.46 8.56
#